data_AF-A0A2T0UYT3-F1
#
_entry.id   AF-A0A2T0UYT3-F1
#
_cell.length_a   1.000
_cell.length_b   1.000
_cell.length_c   1.000
_cell.angle_alpha   90.00
_cell.angle_beta   90.00
_cell.angle_gamma   90.00
#
_symmetry.space_group_name_H-M   'P 1'
#
loop_
_entity.id
_entity.type
_entity.pdbx_description
1 polymer ?
#
loop_
_entity_poly.entity_id
_entity_poly.type
_entity_poly.pdbx_seq_one_letter_code
_entity_poly.pdbx_strand_id
1 'polypeptide(L)'
;MNITHLEHTVIALLFQALFWPLVGRWVAGSLIVAVFLGREIAQHEYAGGGANEVWYLYGLFNHWSLDSVLDVLTPAIACTVLALLMPGSPLWKRVKARR
;
A
#
# COMPACT_ATOMS: atom_id res chain seq x y z
N MET A 1 7.95 7.39 18.78
CA MET A 1 8.22 6.31 17.82
C MET A 1 6.92 5.51 17.73
N ASN A 2 6.14 5.75 16.69
CA ASN A 2 4.74 5.32 16.63
C ASN A 2 4.65 3.86 16.15
N ILE A 3 3.89 3.04 16.90
CA ILE A 3 3.64 1.61 16.61
C ILE A 3 2.81 1.44 15.32
N THR A 4 2.18 2.51 14.83
CA THR A 4 1.34 2.55 13.63
C THR A 4 2.05 2.05 12.38
N HIS A 5 3.34 2.33 12.19
CA HIS A 5 4.07 1.83 11.02
C HIS A 5 4.14 0.30 10.97
N LEU A 6 4.22 -0.35 12.15
CA LEU A 6 4.20 -1.81 12.25
C LEU A 6 2.81 -2.37 11.97
N GLU A 7 1.76 -1.72 12.46
CA GLU A 7 0.37 -2.11 12.19
C GLU A 7 0.05 -2.02 10.69
N HIS A 8 0.41 -0.90 10.04
CA HIS A 8 0.27 -0.74 8.59
C HIS A 8 1.06 -1.80 7.82
N THR A 9 2.27 -2.14 8.28
CA THR A 9 3.09 -3.20 7.66
C THR A 9 2.42 -4.58 7.79
N VAL A 10 1.90 -4.93 8.97
CA VAL A 10 1.19 -6.21 9.18
C VAL A 10 -0.06 -6.28 8.33
N ILE A 11 -0.87 -5.22 8.30
CA ILE A 11 -2.07 -5.13 7.46
C ILE A 11 -1.68 -5.28 5.97
N ALA A 12 -0.61 -4.62 5.53
CA ALA A 12 -0.11 -4.70 4.16
C ALA A 12 0.20 -6.14 3.74
N LEU A 13 0.95 -6.86 4.59
CA LEU A 13 1.36 -8.23 4.32
C LEU A 13 0.17 -9.19 4.31
N LEU A 14 -0.78 -9.02 5.22
CA LEU A 14 -2.02 -9.81 5.25
C LEU A 14 -2.85 -9.58 3.98
N PHE A 15 -3.00 -8.32 3.56
CA PHE A 15 -3.71 -7.97 2.33
C PHE A 15 -3.01 -8.55 1.08
N GLN A 16 -1.68 -8.40 1.01
CA GLN A 16 -0.90 -8.95 -0.08
C GLN A 16 -1.04 -10.47 -0.15
N ALA A 17 -0.99 -11.18 0.98
CA ALA A 17 -1.17 -12.63 1.04
C ALA A 17 -2.59 -13.06 0.61
N LEU A 18 -3.62 -12.32 1.04
CA LEU A 18 -5.02 -12.58 0.69
C LEU A 18 -5.28 -12.42 -0.81
N PHE A 19 -4.72 -11.39 -1.44
CA PHE A 19 -4.95 -11.06 -2.85
C PHE A 19 -3.96 -11.72 -3.82
N TRP A 20 -2.79 -12.16 -3.35
CA TRP A 20 -1.79 -12.87 -4.15
C TRP A 20 -2.38 -14.01 -5.02
N PRO A 21 -3.25 -14.92 -4.52
CA PRO A 21 -3.80 -15.97 -5.38
C PRO A 21 -4.62 -15.44 -6.57
N LEU A 22 -5.26 -14.28 -6.43
CA LEU A 22 -6.18 -13.70 -7.42
C LEU A 22 -5.48 -12.83 -8.46
N VAL A 23 -4.67 -11.87 -8.00
CA VAL A 23 -4.05 -10.84 -8.86
C VAL A 23 -2.53 -10.99 -8.99
N GLY A 24 -1.93 -11.88 -8.20
CA GLY A 24 -0.48 -12.08 -8.15
C GLY A 24 0.21 -11.22 -7.09
N ARG A 25 1.39 -11.67 -6.64
CA ARG A 25 2.14 -11.08 -5.52
C ARG A 25 2.51 -9.60 -5.69
N TRP A 26 2.86 -9.20 -6.92
CA TRP A 26 3.24 -7.82 -7.23
C TRP A 26 2.02 -6.89 -7.18
N VAL A 27 0.96 -7.26 -7.91
CA VAL A 27 -0.27 -6.46 -7.98
C VAL A 27 -0.92 -6.34 -6.60
N ALA A 28 -1.00 -7.44 -5.86
CA ALA A 28 -1.56 -7.43 -4.50
C ALA A 28 -0.81 -6.48 -3.56
N GLY A 29 0.54 -6.46 -3.63
CA GLY A 29 1.38 -5.56 -2.83
C GLY A 29 1.22 -4.10 -3.25
N SER A 30 1.22 -3.82 -4.56
CA SER A 30 1.04 -2.45 -5.07
C SER A 30 -0.32 -1.86 -4.74
N LEU A 31 -1.38 -2.67 -4.76
CA LEU A 31 -2.74 -2.22 -4.44
C LEU A 31 -2.86 -1.70 -3.00
N ILE A 32 -2.36 -2.46 -2.02
CA ILE A 32 -2.47 -2.03 -0.62
C ILE A 32 -1.57 -0.83 -0.30
N VAL A 33 -0.40 -0.74 -0.93
CA VAL A 33 0.48 0.45 -0.82
C VAL A 33 -0.20 1.68 -1.41
N ALA A 34 -0.90 1.55 -2.53
CA ALA A 34 -1.67 2.64 -3.12
C ALA A 34 -2.82 3.11 -2.21
N VAL A 35 -3.48 2.19 -1.49
CA VAL A 35 -4.50 2.54 -0.50
C VAL A 35 -3.91 3.34 0.66
N PHE A 36 -2.75 2.92 1.19
CA PHE A 36 -2.09 3.68 2.28
C PHE A 36 -1.60 5.04 1.82
N LEU A 37 -1.07 5.15 0.60
CA LEU A 37 -0.71 6.44 0.01
C LEU A 37 -1.94 7.35 -0.13
N GLY A 38 -3.05 6.83 -0.65
CA GLY A 38 -4.31 7.59 -0.76
C GLY A 38 -4.84 8.05 0.60
N ARG A 39 -4.70 7.23 1.65
CA ARG A 39 -5.06 7.58 3.03
C ARG A 39 -4.27 8.80 3.54
N GLU A 40 -2.95 8.81 3.38
CA GLU A 40 -2.11 9.95 3.78
C GLU A 40 -2.45 11.21 2.98
N ILE A 41 -2.63 11.08 1.66
CA ILE A 41 -3.03 12.22 0.81
C ILE A 41 -4.34 12.83 1.32
N ALA A 42 -5.36 12.01 1.60
CA ALA A 42 -6.63 12.50 2.12
C ALA A 42 -6.45 13.18 3.49
N GLN A 43 -5.63 12.64 4.39
CA GLN A 43 -5.35 13.26 5.69
C GLN A 43 -4.68 14.63 5.54
N HIS A 44 -3.76 14.78 4.59
CA HIS A 44 -3.12 16.07 4.30
C HIS A 44 -4.05 17.07 3.62
N GLU A 45 -4.99 16.60 2.78
CA GLU A 45 -6.06 17.45 2.23
C GLU A 45 -7.01 17.95 3.33
N TYR A 46 -7.41 17.08 4.26
CA TYR A 46 -8.22 17.47 5.42
C TYR A 46 -7.51 18.47 6.32
N ALA A 47 -6.20 18.33 6.52
CA ALA A 47 -5.41 19.30 7.28
C ALA A 47 -5.39 20.70 6.62
N GLY A 48 -5.51 20.77 5.29
CA GLY A 48 -5.58 22.02 4.53
C GLY A 48 -6.98 22.66 4.44
N GLY A 49 -8.01 22.06 5.04
CA GLY A 49 -9.40 22.55 4.96
C GLY A 49 -10.37 21.59 4.26
N GLY A 50 -9.89 20.45 3.76
CA GLY A 50 -10.70 19.43 3.10
C GLY A 50 -10.57 19.42 1.58
N ALA A 51 -10.91 18.28 0.96
CA ALA A 51 -10.70 18.03 -0.47
C ALA A 51 -11.40 19.01 -1.42
N ASN A 52 -12.44 19.73 -0.97
CA ASN A 52 -13.16 20.73 -1.78
C ASN A 52 -12.52 22.13 -1.72
N GLU A 53 -11.68 22.40 -0.71
CA GLU A 53 -11.07 23.72 -0.46
C GLU A 53 -9.64 23.78 -1.01
N VAL A 54 -8.98 22.63 -1.13
CA VAL A 54 -7.59 22.53 -1.57
C VAL A 54 -7.48 22.08 -3.02
N TRP A 55 -6.39 22.47 -3.68
CA TRP A 55 -6.13 22.03 -5.05
C TRP A 55 -5.87 20.52 -5.11
N TYR A 56 -6.09 19.92 -6.28
CA TYR A 56 -6.14 18.46 -6.49
C TYR A 56 -4.91 17.66 -6.02
N LEU A 57 -3.70 18.23 -5.98
CA LEU A 57 -2.51 17.53 -5.44
C LEU A 57 -1.99 18.16 -4.15
N TYR A 58 -2.83 18.91 -3.42
CA TYR A 58 -2.43 19.55 -2.19
C TYR A 58 -1.90 18.55 -1.17
N GLY A 59 -2.64 17.45 -0.97
CA GLY A 59 -2.23 16.39 -0.04
C GLY A 59 -0.99 15.61 -0.48
N LEU A 60 -0.57 15.71 -1.75
CA LEU A 60 0.65 15.05 -2.23
C LEU A 60 1.92 15.85 -1.91
N PHE A 61 1.83 17.17 -1.80
CA PHE A 61 3.00 18.03 -1.65
C PHE A 61 3.07 18.78 -0.31
N ASN A 62 1.96 18.90 0.42
CA ASN A 62 1.90 19.71 1.64
C ASN A 62 1.71 18.83 2.87
N HIS A 63 2.24 19.29 4.01
CA HIS A 63 2.08 18.71 5.34
C HIS A 63 2.68 17.31 5.57
N TRP A 64 3.52 16.81 4.67
CA TRP A 64 4.19 15.52 4.86
C TRP A 64 5.15 15.56 6.06
N SER A 65 4.90 14.66 7.02
CA SER A 65 5.80 14.40 8.13
C SER A 65 6.65 13.17 7.83
N LEU A 66 7.78 13.04 8.53
CA LEU A 66 8.62 11.85 8.42
C LEU A 66 7.85 10.57 8.82
N ASP A 67 6.95 10.67 9.80
CA ASP A 67 6.08 9.56 10.21
C ASP A 67 5.10 9.18 9.08
N SER A 68 4.43 10.14 8.44
CA SER A 68 3.55 9.88 7.28
C SER A 68 4.27 9.20 6.12
N VAL A 69 5.52 9.59 5.87
CA VAL A 69 6.36 8.95 4.86
C VAL A 69 6.67 7.50 5.24
N LEU A 70 6.97 7.23 6.52
CA LEU A 70 7.19 5.86 7.01
C LEU A 70 5.91 5.02 6.96
N ASP A 71 4.73 5.59 7.17
CA ASP A 71 3.45 4.87 7.05
C ASP A 71 3.18 4.32 5.64
N VAL A 72 3.82 4.87 4.60
CA VAL A 72 3.73 4.37 3.22
C VAL A 72 4.95 3.56 2.81
N LEU A 73 6.17 4.04 3.14
CA LEU A 73 7.41 3.38 2.72
C LEU A 73 7.63 2.04 3.41
N THR A 74 7.35 1.94 4.71
CA THR A 74 7.56 0.70 5.46
C THR A 74 6.73 -0.47 4.90
N PRO A 75 5.40 -0.32 4.69
CA PRO A 75 4.62 -1.37 4.03
C PRO A 75 5.04 -1.58 2.56
N ALA A 76 5.47 -0.55 1.82
CA ALA A 76 5.94 -0.73 0.46
C ALA A 76 7.21 -1.59 0.36
N ILE A 77 8.18 -1.35 1.24
CA ILE A 77 9.40 -2.16 1.34
C ILE A 77 9.05 -3.58 1.75
N ALA A 78 8.21 -3.76 2.79
CA ALA A 78 7.80 -5.07 3.25
C ALA A 78 7.08 -5.88 2.15
N CYS A 79 6.16 -5.25 1.42
CA CYS A 79 5.46 -5.89 0.31
C CYS A 79 6.39 -6.26 -0.85
N THR A 80 7.40 -5.43 -1.11
CA THR A 80 8.41 -5.69 -2.14
C THR A 80 9.29 -6.87 -1.75
N VAL A 81 9.75 -6.91 -0.50
CA VAL A 81 10.54 -8.03 0.04
C VAL A 81 9.74 -9.32 -0.01
N LEU A 82 8.48 -9.31 0.46
CA LEU A 82 7.62 -10.49 0.39
C LEU A 82 7.42 -10.94 -1.06
N ALA A 83 7.17 -10.01 -1.98
CA ALA A 83 7.06 -10.34 -3.38
C ALA A 83 8.34 -11.02 -3.87
N LEU A 84 9.52 -10.44 -3.64
CA LEU A 84 10.80 -11.00 -4.12
C LEU A 84 11.08 -12.40 -3.58
N LEU A 85 10.79 -12.66 -2.30
CA LEU A 85 11.04 -13.95 -1.66
C LEU A 85 10.05 -15.03 -2.11
N MET A 86 8.86 -14.64 -2.55
CA MET A 86 7.77 -15.57 -2.79
C MET A 86 7.66 -16.00 -4.26
N PRO A 87 7.37 -17.29 -4.52
CA PRO A 87 7.16 -17.80 -5.88
C PRO A 87 5.91 -17.17 -6.53
N GLY A 88 5.81 -17.24 -7.86
CA GLY A 88 4.60 -16.77 -8.57
C GLY A 88 3.33 -17.52 -8.13
N SER A 89 2.15 -16.90 -8.31
CA SER A 89 0.84 -17.45 -7.88
C SER A 89 0.63 -18.91 -8.35
N PRO A 90 0.45 -19.88 -7.43
CA PRO A 90 0.18 -21.27 -7.78
C PRO A 90 -1.16 -21.44 -8.51
N LEU A 91 -2.16 -20.62 -8.16
CA LEU A 91 -3.47 -20.60 -8.78
C LEU A 91 -3.40 -20.13 -10.24
N TRP A 92 -2.59 -19.10 -10.53
CA TRP A 92 -2.38 -18.64 -11.90
C TRP A 92 -1.70 -19.70 -12.77
N LYS A 93 -0.74 -20.46 -12.20
CA LYS A 93 -0.14 -21.62 -12.88
C LYS A 93 -1.18 -22.69 -13.21
N ARG A 94 -2.11 -22.98 -12.29
CA ARG A 94 -3.20 -23.95 -12.53
C ARG A 94 -4.23 -23.46 -13.55
N VAL A 95 -4.58 -22.18 -13.54
CA VAL A 95 -5.52 -21.59 -14.52
C VAL A 95 -4.89 -21.55 -15.91
N LYS A 96 -3.61 -21.17 -16.03
CA LYS A 96 -2.89 -21.18 -17.30
C LYS A 96 -2.69 -22.59 -17.86
N ALA A 97 -2.50 -23.60 -17.00
CA ALA A 97 -2.36 -24.99 -17.42
C ALA A 97 -3.68 -25.66 -17.86
N ARG A 98 -4.84 -25.01 -17.62
CA ARG A 98 -6.17 -25.49 -18.02
C ARG A 98 -6.72 -24.82 -19.29
N ARG A 99 -5.98 -23.85 -19.85
CA ARG A 99 -6.25 -23.25 -21.16
C ARG A 99 -5.27 -23.82 -22.17
#